data_AF-A0A5S5BRB0-F1
#
_entry.id   AF-A0A5S5BRB0-F1
#
_cell.length_a   1.000
_cell.length_b   1.000
_cell.length_c   1.000
_cell.angle_alpha   90.00
_cell.angle_beta   90.00
_cell.angle_gamma   90.00
#
_symmetry.space_group_name_H-M   'P 1'
#
loop_
_entity.id
_entity.type
_entity.pdbx_description
1 polymer ?
#
loop_
_entity_poly.entity_id
_entity_poly.type
_entity_poly.pdbx_seq_one_letter_code
_entity_poly.pdbx_strand_id
1 'polypeptide(L)' 'MTVQSGNVISFNLGRCDVCGHRMENSFMRPWNGKDVCSPCIRQLNEEAELVNG' A
#
# COMPACT_ATOMS: atom_id res chain seq x y z
N MET A 1 -32.84 17.74 10.97
CA MET A 1 -31.57 17.31 11.56
C MET A 1 -31.73 15.85 11.89
N THR A 2 -31.11 14.93 11.15
CA THR A 2 -31.09 13.51 11.53
C THR A 2 -29.88 12.86 10.90
N VAL A 3 -28.92 12.57 11.79
CA VAL A 3 -27.66 11.87 11.56
C VAL A 3 -27.96 10.41 11.23
N GLN A 4 -27.49 9.91 10.07
CA GLN A 4 -27.48 8.48 9.80
C GLN A 4 -26.14 7.92 10.26
N SER A 5 -26.20 7.10 11.32
CA SER A 5 -25.13 6.25 11.81
C SER A 5 -24.62 5.33 10.69
N GLY A 6 -23.60 5.78 9.97
CA GLY A 6 -22.71 4.89 9.24
C GLY A 6 -21.77 4.25 10.25
N ASN A 7 -21.81 2.93 10.37
CA ASN A 7 -20.77 2.18 11.08
C ASN A 7 -19.45 2.44 10.34
N VAL A 8 -18.67 3.43 10.80
CA VAL A 8 -17.37 3.75 10.23
C VAL A 8 -16.42 2.63 10.61
N ILE A 9 -16.44 1.55 9.84
CA ILE A 9 -15.40 0.53 9.92
C ILE A 9 -14.11 1.28 9.61
N SER A 10 -13.36 1.60 10.66
CA SER A 10 -12.06 2.26 10.57
C SER A 10 -11.09 1.20 10.07
N PHE A 11 -11.16 0.90 8.77
CA PHE A 11 -10.15 0.11 8.11
C PHE A 11 -8.84 0.89 8.26
N ASN A 12 -7.88 0.30 8.97
CA ASN A 12 -6.51 0.82 9.01
C ASN A 12 -5.92 0.61 7.61
N LEU A 13 -6.24 1.54 6.72
CA LEU A 13 -5.73 1.58 5.35
C LEU A 13 -4.41 2.33 5.39
N GLY A 14 -3.31 1.64 5.10
CA GLY A 14 -2.05 2.29 4.84
C GLY A 14 -2.01 2.88 3.43
N ARG A 15 -1.14 3.86 3.21
CA ARG A 15 -0.92 4.49 1.91
C ARG A 15 0.42 4.04 1.35
N CYS A 16 0.41 3.43 0.17
CA CYS A 16 1.63 3.07 -0.52
C CYS A 16 2.42 4.31 -0.95
N ASP A 17 3.72 4.36 -0.64
CA ASP A 17 4.60 5.49 -1.00
C ASP A 17 4.95 5.51 -2.50
N VAL A 18 4.80 4.38 -3.20
CA VAL A 18 5.14 4.23 -4.63
C VAL A 18 3.96 4.59 -5.52
N CYS A 19 2.80 3.97 -5.32
CA CYS A 19 1.62 4.17 -6.18
C CYS A 19 0.59 5.14 -5.58
N GLY A 20 0.74 5.53 -4.31
CA GLY A 20 -0.17 6.47 -3.64
C GLY A 20 -1.54 5.90 -3.24
N HIS A 21 -1.86 4.65 -3.62
CA HIS A 21 -3.13 4.02 -3.28
C HIS A 21 -3.24 3.68 -1.79
N ARG A 22 -4.46 3.87 -1.24
CA ARG A 22 -4.83 3.42 0.11
C ARG A 22 -5.36 2.00 0.05
N MET A 23 -4.78 1.10 0.85
CA MET A 23 -5.16 -0.31 0.90
C MET A 23 -4.97 -0.86 2.30
N GLU A 24 -5.53 -2.04 2.57
CA GLU A 24 -5.37 -2.69 3.86
C GLU A 24 -3.90 -2.95 4.15
N ASN A 25 -3.47 -2.69 5.39
CA ASN A 25 -2.08 -2.88 5.82
C ASN A 25 -1.56 -4.29 5.58
N SER A 26 -2.41 -5.32 5.49
CA SER A 26 -2.01 -6.69 5.11
C SER A 26 -1.35 -6.78 3.73
N PHE A 27 -1.67 -5.86 2.82
CA PHE A 27 -1.05 -5.78 1.49
C PHE A 27 0.20 -4.90 1.45
N MET A 28 0.45 -4.15 2.53
CA MET A 28 1.60 -3.27 2.65
C MET A 28 2.76 -3.98 3.34
N ARG A 29 3.96 -3.73 2.84
CA ARG A 29 5.20 -4.26 3.40
C ARG A 29 6.28 -3.18 3.40
N PRO A 30 7.15 -3.18 4.41
CA PRO A 30 8.30 -2.30 4.41
C PRO A 30 9.26 -2.70 3.29
N TRP A 31 9.64 -1.75 2.45
CA TRP A 31 10.59 -1.90 1.36
C TRP A 31 11.48 -0.65 1.28
N ASN A 32 12.80 -0.82 1.42
CA ASN A 32 13.78 0.29 1.48
C ASN A 32 13.41 1.43 2.45
N GLY A 33 12.88 1.07 3.64
CA GLY A 33 12.48 2.04 4.67
C GLY A 33 11.16 2.78 4.36
N LYS A 34 10.45 2.37 3.31
CA LYS A 34 9.16 2.93 2.91
C LYS A 34 8.07 1.89 3.01
N ASP A 35 6.85 2.36 3.23
CA ASP A 35 5.65 1.54 3.26
C ASP A 35 5.10 1.37 1.84
N VAL A 36 5.29 0.18 1.28
CA VAL A 36 5.05 -0.07 -0.15
C VAL A 36 4.10 -1.25 -0.33
N CYS A 37 3.25 -1.15 -1.34
CA CYS A 37 2.31 -2.20 -1.69
C CYS A 37 3.02 -3.44 -2.24
N SER A 38 2.58 -4.65 -1.87
CA SER A 38 3.12 -5.91 -2.41
C SER A 38 3.25 -5.92 -3.96
N PRO A 39 2.25 -5.48 -4.75
CA PRO A 39 2.41 -5.45 -6.21
C PRO A 39 3.41 -4.39 -6.71
N CYS A 40 3.64 -3.33 -5.94
CA CYS A 40 4.66 -2.31 -6.25
C CYS A 40 6.06 -2.87 -5.99
N ILE A 41 6.25 -3.57 -4.86
CA ILE A 41 7.52 -4.21 -4.50
C ILE A 41 7.93 -5.21 -5.57
N ARG A 42 6.99 -6.02 -6.05
CA ARG A 42 7.27 -7.01 -7.09
C ARG A 42 7.82 -6.34 -8.36
N GLN A 43 7.14 -5.32 -8.86
CA GLN A 43 7.60 -4.56 -10.03
C GLN A 43 8.98 -3.92 -9.80
N LEU A 44 9.19 -3.31 -8.64
CA LEU A 44 10.48 -2.68 -8.32
C LEU A 44 11.64 -3.69 -8.26
N ASN A 45 11.38 -4.89 -7.74
CA ASN A 45 12.38 -5.97 -7.74
C ASN A 45 12.62 -6.50 -9.16
N GLU A 46 11.57 -6.70 -9.96
CA GLU A 46 11.68 -7.12 -11.37
C GLU A 46 12.57 -6.15 -12.17
N GLU A 47 12.37 -4.83 -12.01
CA GLU A 47 13.21 -3.81 -12.65
C GLU A 47 14.66 -3.84 -12.13
N ALA A 48 14.87 -4.10 -10.83
CA ALA A 48 16.20 -4.17 -10.24
C ALA A 48 17.00 -5.39 -10.75
N GLU A 49 16.32 -6.51 -11.00
CA GLU A 49 16.91 -7.71 -11.61
C GLU A 49 17.30 -7.47 -13.07
N LEU A 50 16.49 -6.72 -13.82
CA LEU A 50 16.77 -6.38 -15.23
C LEU A 50 17.98 -5.45 -15.40
N VAL A 51 18.26 -4.57 -14.43
CA VAL A 51 19.39 -3.62 -14.50
C VAL A 51 20.73 -4.26 -14.10
N ASN A 52 20.72 -5.37 -13.36
CA ASN A 52 21.94 -6.06 -12.92
C ASN A 52 22.30 -7.31 -13.76
N GLY A 53 21.56 -7.55 -14.86
CA GLY A 53 21.77 -8.69 -15.78
C GLY A 53 22.60 -8.36 -17.00
#